data_AF-A0A2V7YCD6-F1
#
_entry.id   AF-A0A2V7YCD6-F1
#
_cell.length_a   1.000
_cell.length_b   1.000
_cell.length_c   1.000
_cell.angle_alpha   90.00
_cell.angle_beta   90.00
_cell.angle_gamma   90.00
#
_symmetry.space_group_name_H-M   'P 1'
#
loop_
_entity.id
_entity.type
_entity.pdbx_description
1 polymer ?
#
loop_
_entity_poly.entity_id
_entity_poly.type
_entity_poly.pdbx_seq_one_letter_code
_entity_poly.pdbx_strand_id
1 'polypeptide(L)'
;MKKKTSKELADELRPHYDFDYATMKRNRFAGMKLSAPIYLDDDVAEVFDSSEAVNTVLRSAIRAMRGAGAKRRSRRTSSKKRAS
;
A
#
# COMPACT_ATOMS: atom_id res chain seq x y z
N MET A 1 10.85 32.02 -6.79
CA MET A 1 9.69 31.96 -7.72
C MET A 1 8.43 32.20 -6.90
N LYS A 2 7.62 33.24 -7.22
CA LYS A 2 6.35 33.49 -6.53
C LYS A 2 5.32 32.44 -6.98
N LYS A 3 4.57 31.85 -6.03
CA LYS A 3 3.46 30.94 -6.35
C LYS A 3 2.26 31.79 -6.80
N LYS A 4 1.78 31.55 -8.01
CA LYS A 4 0.55 32.19 -8.52
C LYS A 4 -0.66 31.70 -7.73
N THR A 5 -1.62 32.58 -7.55
CA THR A 5 -2.89 32.27 -6.90
C THR A 5 -3.82 31.51 -7.86
N SER A 6 -4.81 30.79 -7.33
CA SER A 6 -5.75 30.01 -8.14
C SER A 6 -6.50 30.87 -9.18
N LYS A 7 -6.72 32.15 -8.85
CA LYS A 7 -7.37 33.12 -9.73
C LYS A 7 -6.49 33.51 -10.92
N GLU A 8 -5.20 33.80 -10.67
CA GLU A 8 -4.22 34.08 -11.74
C GLU A 8 -4.00 32.86 -12.65
N LEU A 9 -4.08 31.65 -12.10
CA LEU A 9 -4.00 30.42 -12.89
C LEU A 9 -5.26 30.19 -13.73
N ALA A 10 -6.44 30.57 -13.24
CA ALA A 10 -7.70 30.46 -13.98
C ALA A 10 -7.73 31.42 -15.18
N ASP A 11 -7.24 32.65 -15.02
CA ASP A 11 -7.18 33.65 -16.10
C ASP A 11 -6.21 33.25 -17.24
N GLU A 12 -5.25 32.37 -16.96
CA GLU A 12 -4.30 31.83 -17.96
C GLU A 12 -4.81 30.58 -18.68
N LEU A 13 -5.89 29.95 -18.19
CA LEU A 13 -6.48 28.77 -18.81
C LEU A 13 -7.38 29.15 -19.99
N ARG A 14 -7.39 28.30 -21.04
CA ARG A 14 -8.33 28.50 -22.16
C ARG A 14 -9.77 28.29 -21.68
N PRO A 15 -10.77 28.93 -22.29
CA PRO A 15 -12.18 28.82 -21.88
C PRO A 15 -12.70 27.38 -21.77
N HIS A 16 -12.19 26.45 -22.58
CA HIS A 16 -12.56 25.03 -22.53
C HIS A 16 -12.08 24.28 -21.28
N TYR A 17 -11.21 24.90 -20.47
CA TYR A 17 -10.69 24.34 -19.22
C TYR A 17 -11.27 25.05 -17.98
N ASP A 18 -12.22 25.98 -18.16
CA ASP A 18 -12.96 26.57 -17.05
C ASP A 18 -14.08 25.61 -16.60
N PHE A 19 -13.66 24.58 -15.89
CA PHE A 19 -14.54 23.53 -15.41
C PHE A 19 -15.14 23.93 -14.06
N ASP A 20 -16.47 24.00 -13.99
CA ASP A 20 -17.16 24.16 -12.72
C ASP A 20 -17.21 22.83 -11.95
N TYR A 21 -16.18 22.61 -11.13
CA TYR A 21 -16.05 21.41 -10.32
C TYR A 21 -17.15 21.26 -9.24
N ALA A 22 -17.95 22.30 -8.96
CA ALA A 22 -19.06 22.22 -8.01
C ALA A 22 -20.30 21.54 -8.61
N THR A 23 -20.52 21.66 -9.91
CA THR A 23 -21.65 21.05 -10.63
C THR A 23 -21.30 19.72 -11.28
N MET A 24 -20.01 19.39 -11.34
CA MET A 24 -19.54 18.13 -11.93
C MET A 24 -19.87 16.90 -11.09
N LYS A 25 -20.09 15.78 -11.79
CA LYS A 25 -20.22 14.48 -11.16
C LYS A 25 -18.96 14.18 -10.36
N ARG A 26 -19.14 13.87 -9.07
CA ARG A 26 -18.05 13.47 -8.18
C ARG A 26 -17.20 12.37 -8.83
N ASN A 27 -15.88 12.53 -8.76
CA ASN A 27 -14.93 11.55 -9.28
C ASN A 27 -15.31 10.15 -8.78
N ARG A 28 -15.43 9.18 -9.70
CA ARG A 28 -15.84 7.80 -9.39
C ARG A 28 -14.90 7.10 -8.41
N PHE A 29 -13.66 7.56 -8.33
CA PHE A 29 -12.63 7.06 -7.43
C PHE A 29 -12.56 7.84 -6.11
N ALA A 30 -13.31 8.94 -5.95
CA ALA A 30 -13.29 9.73 -4.73
C ALA A 30 -13.80 8.90 -3.55
N GLY A 31 -12.94 8.70 -2.55
CA GLY A 31 -13.22 7.91 -1.35
C GLY A 31 -13.01 6.40 -1.49
N MET A 32 -12.61 5.91 -2.68
CA MET A 32 -12.23 4.51 -2.84
C MET A 32 -10.81 4.30 -2.30
N LYS A 33 -10.63 3.27 -1.46
CA LYS A 33 -9.30 2.77 -1.10
C LYS A 33 -8.78 1.92 -2.26
N LEU A 34 -8.21 2.59 -3.26
CA LEU A 34 -7.52 1.92 -4.35
C LEU A 34 -6.20 1.35 -3.81
N SER A 35 -6.07 0.03 -3.81
CA SER A 35 -4.74 -0.60 -3.69
C SER A 35 -4.00 -0.42 -5.01
N ALA A 36 -2.68 -0.23 -4.93
CA ALA A 36 -1.84 -0.25 -6.13
C ALA A 36 -2.01 -1.59 -6.85
N PRO A 37 -2.14 -1.60 -8.19
CA PRO A 37 -2.11 -2.85 -8.96
C PRO A 37 -0.74 -3.50 -8.76
N ILE A 38 -0.74 -4.78 -8.38
CA ILE A 38 0.47 -5.59 -8.23
C ILE A 38 0.46 -6.58 -9.39
N TYR A 39 1.54 -6.58 -10.15
CA TYR A 39 1.78 -7.57 -11.19
C TYR A 39 2.56 -8.73 -10.56
N LEU A 40 2.13 -9.95 -10.87
CA LEU A 40 2.86 -11.16 -10.52
C LEU A 40 3.68 -11.56 -11.74
N ASP A 41 4.88 -12.09 -11.50
CA ASP A 41 5.67 -12.75 -12.53
C ASP A 41 4.99 -14.07 -12.94
N ASP A 42 5.25 -14.55 -14.15
CA ASP A 42 4.54 -15.67 -14.78
C ASP A 42 4.60 -16.94 -13.92
N ASP A 43 5.75 -17.24 -13.32
CA ASP A 43 5.97 -18.40 -12.45
C ASP A 43 5.12 -18.35 -11.17
N VAL A 44 4.90 -17.15 -10.64
CA VAL A 44 4.04 -16.93 -9.46
C VAL A 44 2.56 -16.96 -9.86
N ALA A 45 2.22 -16.41 -11.02
CA ALA A 45 0.85 -16.40 -11.53
C ALA A 45 0.33 -17.80 -11.89
N GLU A 46 1.20 -18.71 -12.35
CA GLU A 46 0.85 -20.13 -12.58
C GLU A 46 0.42 -20.84 -11.30
N VAL A 47 0.95 -20.42 -10.14
CA VAL A 47 0.69 -21.07 -8.84
C VAL A 47 -0.46 -20.39 -8.09
N PHE A 48 -0.68 -19.09 -8.31
CA PHE A 48 -1.64 -18.30 -7.54
C PHE A 48 -2.65 -17.58 -8.44
N ASP A 49 -3.91 -18.02 -8.37
CA ASP A 49 -5.02 -17.46 -9.16
C ASP A 49 -5.48 -16.06 -8.70
N SER A 50 -5.05 -15.60 -7.51
CA SER A 50 -5.47 -14.30 -6.98
C SER A 50 -4.47 -13.65 -6.03
N SER A 51 -4.52 -12.31 -5.97
CA SER A 51 -3.73 -11.53 -5.01
C SER A 51 -4.09 -11.81 -3.55
N GLU A 52 -5.31 -12.29 -3.27
CA GLU A 52 -5.71 -12.69 -1.92
C GLU A 52 -5.01 -13.98 -1.47
N ALA A 53 -4.86 -14.96 -2.38
CA ALA A 53 -4.13 -16.20 -2.12
C ALA A 53 -2.66 -15.92 -1.80
N VAL A 54 -2.00 -15.09 -2.62
CA VAL A 54 -0.60 -14.65 -2.39
C VAL A 54 -0.45 -13.99 -1.02
N ASN A 55 -1.33 -13.04 -0.70
CA ASN A 55 -1.29 -12.32 0.57
C ASN A 55 -1.47 -13.25 1.78
N THR A 56 -2.31 -14.28 1.66
CA THR A 56 -2.55 -15.24 2.73
C THR A 56 -1.30 -16.06 3.03
N VAL A 57 -0.60 -16.51 1.99
CA VAL A 57 0.66 -17.26 2.12
C VAL A 57 1.77 -16.37 2.70
N LEU A 58 1.97 -15.17 2.15
CA LEU A 58 2.99 -14.23 2.63
C LEU A 58 2.76 -13.85 4.11
N ARG A 59 1.52 -13.60 4.51
CA ARG A 59 1.18 -13.32 5.92
C ARG A 59 1.49 -14.51 6.82
N SER A 60 1.20 -15.72 6.37
CA SER A 60 1.50 -16.95 7.11
C SER A 60 3.00 -17.14 7.28
N ALA A 61 3.78 -16.91 6.22
CA ALA A 61 5.25 -16.92 6.27
C ALA A 61 5.79 -15.88 7.25
N ILE A 62 5.30 -14.63 7.18
CA ILE A 62 5.67 -13.56 8.12
C ILE A 62 5.36 -13.97 9.57
N ARG A 63 4.18 -14.55 9.84
CA ARG A 63 3.81 -15.01 11.19
C ARG A 63 4.74 -16.13 11.68
N ALA A 64 5.06 -17.09 10.83
CA ALA A 64 6.00 -18.17 11.15
C ALA A 64 7.40 -17.61 11.48
N MET A 65 7.91 -16.69 10.66
CA MET A 65 9.21 -16.04 10.86
C MET A 65 9.25 -15.24 12.18
N ARG A 66 8.21 -14.45 12.46
CA ARG A 66 8.12 -13.64 13.69
C ARG A 66 8.00 -14.51 14.94
N GLY A 67 7.22 -15.60 14.87
CA GLY A 67 7.10 -16.57 15.96
C GLY A 67 8.41 -17.30 16.25
N ALA A 68 9.18 -17.66 15.23
CA ALA A 68 10.48 -18.29 15.37
C ALA A 68 11.53 -17.37 16.01
N GLY A 69 11.53 -16.07 15.65
CA GLY A 69 12.41 -15.06 16.25
C GLY A 69 12.16 -14.85 17.75
N ALA A 70 10.90 -14.83 18.17
CA ALA A 70 10.53 -14.68 19.58
C ALA A 70 10.97 -15.90 20.43
N LYS A 71 10.79 -17.12 19.91
CA LYS A 71 11.21 -18.36 20.59
C LYS A 71 12.73 -18.47 20.74
N ARG A 72 13.51 -18.03 19.74
CA ARG A 72 14.99 -17.97 19.81
C ARG A 72 15.47 -16.98 20.87
N ARG A 73 14.81 -15.83 21.03
CA ARG A 73 15.19 -14.82 22.02
C ARG A 73 14.90 -15.28 23.46
N SER A 74 13.77 -15.96 23.70
CA SER A 74 13.42 -16.55 24.99
C SER A 74 14.36 -17.71 25.39
N ARG A 75 14.76 -18.57 24.46
CA ARG A 75 15.71 -19.67 24.75
C ARG A 75 17.12 -19.21 25.13
N ARG A 76 17.59 -18.08 24.58
CA ARG A 76 18.90 -17.49 24.95
C ARG A 76 18.90 -16.85 26.34
N THR A 77 17.78 -16.35 26.84
CA THR A 77 17.73 -15.76 28.19
C THR A 77 17.60 -16.83 29.26
N SER A 78 16.90 -17.94 28.99
CA SER A 78 16.81 -19.08 29.92
C SER A 78 18.12 -19.86 30.05
N SER A 79 18.93 -19.97 28.98
CA SER A 79 20.23 -20.64 29.06
C SER A 79 21.26 -19.83 29.85
N LYS A 80 21.20 -18.49 29.77
CA LYS A 80 22.12 -17.60 30.50
C LYS A 80 21.83 -17.53 32.01
N LYS A 81 20.58 -17.79 32.42
CA LYS A 81 20.18 -17.86 33.84
C LYS A 81 20.56 -19.17 34.54
N ARG A 82 20.86 -20.24 33.78
CA ARG A 82 21.25 -21.56 34.31
C ARG A 82 22.77 -21.76 34.41
N ALA A 83 23.55 -20.81 33.89
CA ALA A 83 25.02 -20.84 33.87
C ALA A 83 25.64 -19.73 34.74
N SER A 84 24.88 -19.23 35.73
CA SER A 84 25.28 -18.23 36.72
C SER A 84 24.77 -18.68 38.10
#